data_AF-A0A928Y310-F1
#
_entry.id   AF-A0A928Y310-F1
#
_cell.length_a   1.000
_cell.length_b   1.000
_cell.length_c   1.000
_cell.angle_alpha   90.00
_cell.angle_beta   90.00
_cell.angle_gamma   90.00
#
_symmetry.space_group_name_H-M   'P 1'
#
loop_
_entity.id
_entity.type
_entity.pdbx_description
1 polymer ?
#
loop_
_entity_poly.entity_id
_entity_poly.type
_entity_poly.pdbx_seq_one_letter_code
_entity_poly.pdbx_strand_id
1 'polypeptide(L)'
;MRTRRSVAALASAAAVVTGLAGGAGTERPPAGQTLDVSREITLPASVARPCIAVIASGASILIARDPLEAAAAATPHAWKDERERQALIRGRRAKALLAQVAGSVDDSGCAPIEAVRLEDTAHLVAELLEAGEAAVVAHGATSADRTIAVRYQGLRAGPTSGFGEIRFLRGEPRREFLTVHWWRS
;
A
#
# COMPACT_ATOMS: atom_id res chain seq x y z
N MET A 1 43.53 -52.29 27.48
CA MET A 1 43.42 -51.14 26.55
C MET A 1 42.04 -50.51 26.70
N ARG A 2 41.95 -49.37 27.39
CA ARG A 2 40.71 -48.60 27.62
C ARG A 2 40.95 -47.20 27.05
N THR A 3 40.44 -46.94 25.85
CA THR A 3 40.53 -45.65 25.17
C THR A 3 39.44 -44.72 25.69
N ARG A 4 39.83 -43.74 26.52
CA ARG A 4 38.98 -42.62 26.93
C ARG A 4 38.86 -41.64 25.76
N ARG A 5 37.65 -41.44 25.23
CA ARG A 5 37.34 -40.38 24.27
C ARG A 5 36.94 -39.12 25.05
N SER A 6 37.80 -38.11 25.00
CA SER A 6 37.51 -36.76 25.46
C SER A 6 36.59 -36.08 24.44
N VAL A 7 35.39 -35.68 24.85
CA VAL A 7 34.49 -34.85 24.04
C VAL A 7 34.75 -33.39 24.42
N ALA A 8 35.32 -32.63 23.50
CA ALA A 8 35.51 -31.20 23.64
C ALA A 8 34.14 -30.50 23.49
N ALA A 9 33.70 -29.79 24.53
CA ALA A 9 32.53 -28.94 24.48
C ALA A 9 32.89 -27.64 23.74
N LEU A 10 32.38 -27.49 22.52
CA LEU A 10 32.38 -26.23 21.77
C LEU A 10 31.24 -25.36 22.30
N ALA A 11 31.59 -24.34 23.08
CA ALA A 11 30.66 -23.29 23.48
C ALA A 11 30.38 -22.38 22.28
N SER A 12 29.19 -22.50 21.68
CA SER A 12 28.71 -21.55 20.67
C SER A 12 28.32 -20.24 21.35
N ALA A 13 29.15 -19.21 21.18
CA ALA A 13 28.81 -17.84 21.53
C ALA A 13 27.69 -17.34 20.61
N ALA A 14 26.46 -17.31 21.11
CA ALA A 14 25.34 -16.65 20.44
C ALA A 14 25.54 -15.13 20.60
N ALA A 15 26.02 -14.48 19.54
CA ALA A 15 26.01 -13.04 19.44
C ALA A 15 24.56 -12.57 19.26
N VAL A 16 23.97 -12.04 20.33
CA VAL A 16 22.70 -11.32 20.28
C VAL A 16 22.97 -10.00 19.56
N VAL A 17 22.59 -9.93 18.29
CA VAL A 17 22.51 -8.67 17.56
C VAL A 17 21.25 -7.96 18.06
N THR A 18 21.43 -7.06 19.02
CA THR A 18 20.43 -6.06 19.39
C THR A 18 20.29 -5.10 18.21
N GLY A 19 19.33 -5.40 17.33
CA GLY A 19 18.90 -4.48 16.29
C GLY A 19 18.33 -3.22 16.92
N LEU A 20 19.03 -2.10 16.71
CA LEU A 20 18.54 -0.76 16.98
C LEU A 20 17.19 -0.57 16.28
N ALA A 21 16.18 -0.15 17.03
CA ALA A 21 14.89 0.30 16.52
C ALA A 21 15.10 1.57 15.67
N GLY A 22 15.49 1.39 14.42
CA GLY A 22 15.39 2.39 13.37
C GLY A 22 13.94 2.46 12.93
N GLY A 23 13.38 3.68 12.89
CA GLY A 23 11.99 3.94 12.52
C GLY A 23 11.56 3.15 11.29
N ALA A 24 10.37 2.58 11.35
CA ALA A 24 9.75 1.84 10.25
C ALA A 24 9.76 2.71 8.99
N GLY A 25 10.74 2.46 8.11
CA GLY A 25 10.83 3.11 6.82
C GLY A 25 9.55 2.82 6.05
N THR A 26 8.91 3.88 5.57
CA THR A 26 7.73 3.87 4.69
C THR A 26 8.07 3.39 3.27
N GLU A 27 9.17 2.66 3.09
CA GLU A 27 9.65 2.28 1.78
C GLU A 27 9.08 0.92 1.35
N ARG A 28 8.44 0.89 0.18
CA ARG A 28 7.99 -0.35 -0.43
C ARG A 28 9.21 -1.25 -0.65
N PRO A 29 9.12 -2.56 -0.35
CA PRO A 29 10.19 -3.49 -0.63
C PRO A 29 10.61 -3.43 -2.12
N PRO A 30 11.91 -3.53 -2.43
CA PRO A 30 12.39 -3.47 -3.81
C PRO A 30 11.86 -4.65 -4.64
N ALA A 31 11.48 -4.36 -5.89
CA ALA A 31 11.00 -5.37 -6.83
C ALA A 31 12.09 -6.35 -7.28
N GLY A 32 11.71 -7.60 -7.53
CA GLY A 32 12.63 -8.68 -7.96
C GLY A 32 13.30 -9.44 -6.81
N GLN A 33 12.80 -9.29 -5.59
CA GLN A 33 13.19 -10.10 -4.43
C GLN A 33 12.05 -11.04 -4.03
N THR A 34 12.41 -12.20 -3.48
CA THR A 34 11.44 -13.03 -2.78
C THR A 34 11.19 -12.40 -1.42
N LEU A 35 9.95 -11.96 -1.19
CA LEU A 35 9.58 -11.29 0.05
C LEU A 35 8.14 -11.62 0.43
N ASP A 36 7.91 -11.74 1.73
CA ASP A 36 6.59 -11.89 2.33
C ASP A 36 6.60 -11.11 3.65
N VAL A 37 6.17 -9.85 3.60
CA VAL A 37 6.22 -8.94 4.75
C VAL A 37 4.88 -8.27 4.93
N SER A 38 4.44 -8.15 6.18
CA SER A 38 3.19 -7.48 6.54
C SER A 38 3.45 -6.35 7.53
N ARG A 39 2.67 -5.28 7.43
CA ARG A 39 2.68 -4.16 8.38
C ARG A 39 1.28 -3.63 8.60
N GLU A 40 1.03 -3.11 9.81
CA GLU A 40 -0.20 -2.39 10.12
C GLU A 40 -0.07 -0.93 9.68
N ILE A 41 -1.18 -0.38 9.20
CA ILE A 41 -1.34 1.02 8.83
C ILE A 41 -2.47 1.58 9.69
N THR A 42 -2.21 2.71 10.34
CA THR A 42 -3.26 3.48 11.03
C THR A 42 -4.01 4.34 10.03
N LEU A 43 -5.34 4.32 10.11
CA LEU A 43 -6.22 5.06 9.20
C LEU A 43 -6.94 6.22 9.91
N PRO A 44 -7.26 7.31 9.18
CA PRO A 44 -8.12 8.36 9.68
C PRO A 44 -9.56 7.85 9.82
N ALA A 45 -10.33 8.43 10.74
CA ALA A 45 -11.74 8.06 10.96
C ALA A 45 -12.66 8.57 9.84
N SER A 46 -12.19 9.56 9.07
CA SER A 46 -12.90 10.22 7.99
C SER A 46 -11.91 10.95 7.09
N VAL A 47 -12.34 11.30 5.88
CA VAL A 47 -11.62 12.20 4.97
C VAL A 47 -12.41 13.48 4.75
N ALA A 48 -11.74 14.54 4.29
CA ALA A 48 -12.40 15.78 3.90
C ALA A 48 -13.35 15.56 2.70
N ARG A 49 -14.47 16.28 2.68
CA ARG A 49 -15.40 16.34 1.56
C ARG A 49 -15.11 17.58 0.70
N PRO A 50 -15.33 17.53 -0.64
CA PRO A 50 -15.82 16.39 -1.42
C PRO A 50 -14.79 15.24 -1.48
N CYS A 51 -15.29 14.02 -1.66
CA CYS A 51 -14.47 12.80 -1.64
C CYS A 51 -14.80 11.86 -2.80
N ILE A 52 -13.93 10.88 -3.02
CA ILE A 52 -14.12 9.76 -3.92
C ILE A 52 -14.26 8.50 -3.05
N ALA A 53 -15.25 7.66 -3.34
CA ALA A 53 -15.42 6.35 -2.73
C ALA A 53 -15.04 5.27 -3.74
N VAL A 54 -13.87 4.66 -3.58
CA VAL A 54 -13.50 3.48 -4.37
C VAL A 54 -14.18 2.26 -3.75
N ILE A 55 -15.15 1.71 -4.47
CA ILE A 55 -15.93 0.53 -4.07
C ILE A 55 -15.13 -0.71 -4.40
N ALA A 56 -14.64 -1.39 -3.37
CA ALA A 56 -13.79 -2.57 -3.46
C ALA A 56 -14.48 -3.78 -2.82
N SER A 57 -13.80 -4.93 -2.76
CA SER A 57 -14.40 -6.15 -2.22
C SER A 57 -14.67 -6.00 -0.72
N GLY A 58 -15.94 -5.82 -0.34
CA GLY A 58 -16.39 -5.74 1.04
C GLY A 58 -16.03 -4.45 1.80
N ALA A 59 -15.50 -3.44 1.12
CA ALA A 59 -15.18 -2.14 1.72
C ALA A 59 -15.13 -1.01 0.68
N SER A 60 -15.39 0.22 1.14
CA SER A 60 -15.19 1.44 0.38
C SER A 60 -13.95 2.18 0.90
N ILE A 61 -13.07 2.58 -0.02
CA ILE A 61 -11.90 3.40 0.30
C ILE A 61 -12.25 4.86 0.00
N LEU A 62 -12.25 5.69 1.03
CA LEU A 62 -12.62 7.10 0.95
C LEU A 62 -11.36 7.94 0.79
N ILE A 63 -11.33 8.79 -0.24
CA ILE A 63 -10.20 9.63 -0.60
C ILE A 63 -10.68 11.08 -0.70
N ALA A 64 -10.02 12.00 -0.01
CA ALA A 64 -10.31 13.42 -0.14
C ALA A 64 -9.98 13.91 -1.56
N ARG A 65 -10.86 14.74 -2.13
CA ARG A 65 -10.70 15.21 -3.52
C ARG A 65 -9.68 16.34 -3.63
N ASP A 66 -9.62 17.27 -2.67
CA ASP A 66 -8.74 18.44 -2.75
C ASP A 66 -7.25 18.09 -2.92
N PRO A 67 -6.67 17.10 -2.17
CA PRO A 67 -5.28 16.71 -2.39
C PRO A 67 -5.02 16.11 -3.78
N LEU A 68 -6.01 15.43 -4.36
CA LEU A 68 -5.91 14.89 -5.72
C LEU A 68 -5.92 16.01 -6.75
N GLU A 69 -6.81 17.00 -6.59
CA GLU A 69 -6.88 18.16 -7.47
C GLU A 69 -5.61 19.00 -7.41
N ALA A 70 -5.06 19.21 -6.21
CA ALA A 70 -3.78 19.87 -6.02
C ALA A 70 -2.63 19.11 -6.70
N ALA A 71 -2.56 17.79 -6.54
CA ALA A 71 -1.56 16.96 -7.21
C ALA A 71 -1.70 16.98 -8.74
N ALA A 72 -2.94 16.93 -9.25
CA ALA A 72 -3.22 17.02 -10.68
C ALA A 72 -2.83 18.39 -11.25
N ALA A 73 -3.11 19.48 -10.53
CA ALA A 73 -2.77 20.84 -10.95
C ALA A 73 -1.25 21.11 -10.91
N ALA A 74 -0.55 20.56 -9.93
CA ALA A 74 0.90 20.70 -9.76
C ALA A 74 1.73 19.77 -10.66
N THR A 75 1.10 19.05 -11.61
CA THR A 75 1.78 18.09 -12.48
C THR A 75 2.84 18.79 -13.36
N PRO A 76 4.14 18.45 -13.24
CA PRO A 76 5.18 19.05 -14.08
C PRO A 76 5.03 18.68 -15.56
N HIS A 77 5.36 19.58 -16.49
CA HIS A 77 5.35 19.26 -17.93
C HIS A 77 6.57 18.44 -18.38
N ALA A 78 7.71 18.65 -17.71
CA ALA A 78 8.95 17.91 -17.90
C ALA A 78 9.55 17.61 -16.52
N TRP A 79 10.41 16.60 -16.44
CA TRP A 79 11.12 16.25 -15.21
C TRP A 79 12.63 16.28 -15.45
N LYS A 80 13.37 16.70 -14.43
CA LYS A 80 14.83 16.80 -14.41
C LYS A 80 15.44 15.87 -13.38
N ASP A 81 14.69 15.56 -12.32
CA ASP A 81 15.10 14.67 -11.25
C ASP A 81 14.01 13.62 -10.93
N GLU A 82 14.36 12.67 -10.06
CA GLU A 82 13.44 11.59 -9.69
C GLU A 82 12.22 12.11 -8.91
N ARG A 83 12.37 13.17 -8.12
CA ARG A 83 11.26 13.76 -7.36
C ARG A 83 10.23 14.36 -8.31
N GLU A 84 10.65 15.08 -9.33
CA GLU A 84 9.78 15.62 -10.38
C GLU A 84 9.16 14.51 -11.22
N ARG A 85 9.90 13.42 -11.49
CA ARG A 85 9.35 12.24 -12.15
C ARG A 85 8.22 11.59 -11.32
N GLN A 86 8.42 11.43 -10.02
CA GLN A 86 7.39 10.89 -9.12
C GLN A 86 6.19 11.84 -9.02
N ALA A 87 6.42 13.16 -8.92
CA ALA A 87 5.34 14.14 -8.93
C ALA A 87 4.52 14.10 -10.22
N LEU A 88 5.18 13.91 -11.38
CA LEU A 88 4.52 13.73 -12.67
C LEU A 88 3.65 12.47 -12.70
N ILE A 89 4.18 11.33 -12.23
CA ILE A 89 3.43 10.06 -12.17
C ILE A 89 2.21 10.22 -11.25
N ARG A 90 2.42 10.73 -10.02
CA ARG A 90 1.35 10.97 -9.04
C ARG A 90 0.27 11.91 -9.60
N GLY A 91 0.67 13.04 -10.20
CA GLY A 91 -0.25 14.02 -10.78
C GLY A 91 -1.06 13.48 -11.96
N ARG A 92 -0.44 12.67 -12.84
CA ARG A 92 -1.15 11.98 -13.94
C ARG A 92 -2.16 10.97 -13.42
N ARG A 93 -1.79 10.15 -12.43
CA ARG A 93 -2.71 9.20 -11.78
C ARG A 93 -3.85 9.91 -11.08
N ALA A 94 -3.59 11.03 -10.41
CA ALA A 94 -4.62 11.84 -9.77
C ALA A 94 -5.61 12.40 -10.79
N LYS A 95 -5.11 12.95 -11.90
CA LYS A 95 -5.95 13.41 -13.01
C LYS A 95 -6.81 12.28 -13.60
N ALA A 96 -6.22 11.10 -13.80
CA ALA A 96 -6.94 9.94 -14.31
C ALA A 96 -8.02 9.46 -13.34
N LEU A 97 -7.74 9.41 -12.03
CA LEU A 97 -8.71 9.04 -11.00
C LEU A 97 -9.87 10.03 -10.95
N LEU A 98 -9.57 11.34 -10.97
CA LEU A 98 -10.58 12.40 -11.01
C LEU A 98 -11.47 12.31 -12.26
N ALA A 99 -10.93 11.89 -13.40
CA ALA A 99 -11.69 11.73 -14.63
C ALA A 99 -12.67 10.53 -14.62
N GLN A 100 -12.51 9.58 -13.70
CA GLN A 100 -13.39 8.42 -13.56
C GLN A 100 -14.64 8.70 -12.72
N VAL A 101 -14.65 9.81 -11.97
CA VAL A 101 -15.75 10.24 -11.12
C VAL A 101 -16.99 10.54 -11.98
N ALA A 102 -18.05 9.76 -11.79
CA ALA A 102 -19.37 10.08 -12.33
C ALA A 102 -20.01 11.21 -11.50
N GLY A 103 -20.78 12.10 -12.14
CA GLY A 103 -21.28 13.35 -11.52
C GLY A 103 -22.25 13.20 -10.35
N SER A 104 -22.62 11.98 -9.94
CA SER A 104 -23.47 11.72 -8.78
C SER A 104 -22.62 11.39 -7.56
N VAL A 105 -22.89 12.05 -6.44
CA VAL A 105 -22.38 11.65 -5.11
C VAL A 105 -23.34 10.67 -4.44
N ASP A 106 -22.82 9.79 -3.62
CA ASP A 106 -23.62 8.90 -2.75
C ASP A 106 -24.13 9.63 -1.50
N ASP A 107 -24.86 8.92 -0.64
CA ASP A 107 -25.37 9.44 0.64
C ASP A 107 -24.26 9.89 1.60
N SER A 108 -23.03 9.39 1.39
CA SER A 108 -21.85 9.79 2.13
C SER A 108 -21.18 11.04 1.54
N GLY A 109 -21.75 11.64 0.49
CA GLY A 109 -21.19 12.79 -0.20
C GLY A 109 -19.88 12.51 -0.93
N CYS A 110 -19.54 11.22 -1.14
CA CYS A 110 -18.42 10.79 -1.94
C CYS A 110 -18.90 10.34 -3.31
N ALA A 111 -18.11 10.57 -4.35
CA ALA A 111 -18.44 10.10 -5.68
C ALA A 111 -17.91 8.66 -5.88
N PRO A 112 -18.77 7.68 -6.22
CA PRO A 112 -18.39 6.28 -6.27
C PRO A 112 -17.60 5.94 -7.54
N ILE A 113 -16.59 5.07 -7.39
CA ILE A 113 -15.82 4.45 -8.46
C ILE A 113 -15.62 2.98 -8.15
N GLU A 114 -15.99 2.08 -9.05
CA GLU A 114 -15.71 0.65 -8.89
C GLU A 114 -14.21 0.36 -8.99
N ALA A 115 -13.66 -0.41 -8.04
CA ALA A 115 -12.23 -0.72 -7.97
C ALA A 115 -11.68 -1.37 -9.25
N VAL A 116 -12.52 -2.13 -9.97
CA VAL A 116 -12.16 -2.75 -11.26
C VAL A 116 -11.83 -1.73 -12.36
N ARG A 117 -12.22 -0.45 -12.19
CA ARG A 117 -11.94 0.64 -13.14
C ARG A 117 -10.62 1.37 -12.87
N LEU A 118 -9.93 1.05 -11.77
CA LEU A 118 -8.78 1.83 -11.33
C LEU A 118 -7.59 1.73 -12.28
N GLU A 119 -7.37 0.60 -12.95
CA GLU A 119 -6.20 0.40 -13.83
C GLU A 119 -4.89 0.88 -13.14
N ASP A 120 -4.08 1.74 -13.77
CA ASP A 120 -2.85 2.30 -13.17
C ASP A 120 -3.12 3.20 -11.95
N THR A 121 -4.32 3.77 -11.80
CA THR A 121 -4.67 4.60 -10.63
C THR A 121 -4.79 3.78 -9.34
N ALA A 122 -4.85 2.45 -9.44
CA ALA A 122 -4.79 1.56 -8.28
C ALA A 122 -3.49 1.76 -7.48
N HIS A 123 -2.39 2.10 -8.15
CA HIS A 123 -1.12 2.42 -7.47
C HIS A 123 -1.21 3.70 -6.63
N LEU A 124 -1.94 4.71 -7.10
CA LEU A 124 -2.19 5.92 -6.32
C LEU A 124 -3.07 5.62 -5.10
N VAL A 125 -4.12 4.82 -5.27
CA VAL A 125 -4.97 4.38 -4.15
C VAL A 125 -4.14 3.61 -3.10
N ALA A 126 -3.25 2.73 -3.54
CA ALA A 126 -2.33 2.03 -2.66
C ALA A 126 -1.36 2.97 -1.93
N GLU A 127 -0.79 3.97 -2.62
CA GLU A 127 0.08 4.99 -2.01
C GLU A 127 -0.65 5.77 -0.91
N LEU A 128 -1.89 6.18 -1.16
CA LEU A 128 -2.70 6.91 -0.18
C LEU A 128 -3.07 6.05 1.04
N LEU A 129 -3.38 4.76 0.82
CA LEU A 129 -3.61 3.82 1.92
C LEU A 129 -2.35 3.62 2.75
N GLU A 130 -1.21 3.35 2.11
CA GLU A 130 0.09 3.17 2.80
C GLU A 130 0.52 4.39 3.61
N ALA A 131 0.17 5.59 3.15
CA ALA A 131 0.44 6.84 3.85
C ALA A 131 -0.57 7.15 4.97
N GLY A 132 -1.66 6.38 5.10
CA GLY A 132 -2.75 6.70 6.02
C GLY A 132 -3.53 7.95 5.61
N GLU A 133 -3.55 8.29 4.33
CA GLU A 133 -4.25 9.45 3.77
C GLU A 133 -5.67 9.12 3.26
N ALA A 134 -6.07 7.84 3.33
CA ALA A 134 -7.39 7.36 2.94
C ALA A 134 -8.10 6.67 4.12
N ALA A 135 -9.41 6.81 4.23
CA ALA A 135 -10.22 6.05 5.19
C ALA A 135 -10.78 4.79 4.53
N VAL A 136 -11.05 3.75 5.31
CA VAL A 136 -11.65 2.50 4.81
C VAL A 136 -12.91 2.22 5.63
N VAL A 137 -14.03 1.96 4.97
CA VAL A 137 -15.32 1.66 5.62
C VAL A 137 -15.83 0.31 5.13
N ALA A 138 -16.20 -0.58 6.04
CA ALA A 138 -16.87 -1.83 5.68
C ALA A 138 -18.17 -1.54 4.95
N HIS A 139 -18.53 -2.36 3.95
CA HIS A 139 -19.91 -2.33 3.46
C HIS A 139 -20.88 -2.66 4.60
N GLY A 140 -21.86 -1.79 4.80
CA GLY A 140 -22.84 -1.88 5.90
C GLY A 140 -22.34 -1.45 7.28
N ALA A 141 -21.08 -1.02 7.42
CA ALA A 141 -20.62 -0.41 8.68
C ALA A 141 -20.95 1.08 8.74
N THR A 142 -21.16 1.56 9.97
CA THR A 142 -21.40 2.97 10.28
C THR A 142 -20.11 3.73 10.64
N SER A 143 -18.99 3.03 10.78
CA SER A 143 -17.70 3.60 11.18
C SER A 143 -16.56 3.09 10.32
N ALA A 144 -15.57 3.96 10.07
CA ALA A 144 -14.34 3.58 9.40
C ALA A 144 -13.48 2.64 10.26
N ASP A 145 -12.76 1.74 9.59
CA ASP A 145 -11.69 0.96 10.20
C ASP A 145 -10.60 1.92 10.69
N ARG A 146 -10.03 1.61 11.86
CA ARG A 146 -8.93 2.40 12.44
C ARG A 146 -7.55 1.87 12.03
N THR A 147 -7.50 0.62 11.58
CA THR A 147 -6.28 -0.06 11.20
C THR A 147 -6.56 -1.04 10.06
N ILE A 148 -5.62 -1.15 9.13
CA ILE A 148 -5.57 -2.22 8.12
C ILE A 148 -4.16 -2.81 8.10
N ALA A 149 -4.03 -4.04 7.58
CA ALA A 149 -2.72 -4.58 7.26
C ALA A 149 -2.44 -4.42 5.76
N VAL A 150 -1.21 -4.11 5.42
CA VAL A 150 -0.68 -4.26 4.05
C VAL A 150 0.34 -5.39 4.05
N ARG A 151 0.20 -6.31 3.09
CA ARG A 151 1.11 -7.42 2.87
C ARG A 151 1.74 -7.28 1.49
N TYR A 152 3.06 -7.33 1.46
CA TYR A 152 3.83 -7.36 0.23
C TYR A 152 4.26 -8.80 -0.01
N GLN A 153 3.97 -9.30 -1.19
CA GLN A 153 4.45 -10.60 -1.65
C GLN A 153 5.19 -10.41 -2.96
N GLY A 154 6.41 -10.92 -3.04
CA GLY A 154 7.26 -10.84 -4.23
C GLY A 154 7.82 -12.19 -4.57
N LEU A 155 7.86 -12.50 -5.86
CA LEU A 155 8.54 -13.66 -6.43
C LEU A 155 9.57 -13.19 -7.45
N ARG A 156 10.82 -13.65 -7.28
CA ARG A 156 11.87 -13.47 -8.26
C ARG A 156 11.82 -14.56 -9.31
N ALA A 157 11.65 -14.19 -10.58
CA ALA A 157 11.69 -15.11 -11.73
C ALA A 157 13.05 -15.11 -12.44
N GLY A 158 13.93 -14.14 -12.16
CA GLY A 158 15.27 -14.03 -12.76
C GLY A 158 16.08 -12.85 -12.20
N PRO A 159 17.25 -12.54 -12.78
CA PRO A 159 18.10 -11.45 -12.30
C PRO A 159 17.45 -10.07 -12.44
N THR A 160 16.63 -9.85 -13.47
CA THR A 160 15.88 -8.60 -13.70
C THR A 160 14.36 -8.77 -13.67
N SER A 161 13.87 -10.02 -13.63
CA SER A 161 12.45 -10.32 -13.74
C SER A 161 11.83 -10.79 -12.42
N GLY A 162 10.59 -10.35 -12.18
CA GLY A 162 9.80 -10.79 -11.05
C GLY A 162 8.40 -10.21 -11.06
N PHE A 163 7.55 -10.78 -10.22
CA PHE A 163 6.18 -10.37 -9.99
C PHE A 163 5.99 -10.09 -8.50
N GLY A 164 5.12 -9.15 -8.16
CA GLY A 164 4.66 -9.03 -6.80
C GLY A 164 3.29 -8.40 -6.67
N GLU A 165 2.77 -8.51 -5.46
CA GLU A 165 1.45 -8.08 -5.08
C GLU A 165 1.53 -7.28 -3.78
N ILE A 166 0.78 -6.20 -3.73
CA ILE A 166 0.46 -5.45 -2.53
C ILE A 166 -0.99 -5.79 -2.20
N ARG A 167 -1.22 -6.47 -1.08
CA ARG A 167 -2.56 -6.86 -0.61
C ARG A 167 -2.94 -6.04 0.60
N PHE A 168 -4.11 -5.42 0.57
CA PHE A 168 -4.68 -4.68 1.70
C PHE A 168 -5.77 -5.50 2.37
N LEU A 169 -5.61 -5.69 3.68
CA LEU A 169 -6.34 -6.63 4.51
C LEU A 169 -7.02 -5.90 5.66
N ARG A 170 -8.27 -6.25 5.95
CA ARG A 170 -9.07 -5.64 7.04
C ARG A 170 -9.72 -6.67 7.95
N GLY A 171 -10.03 -6.23 9.18
CA GLY A 171 -10.80 -6.98 10.17
C GLY A 171 -10.12 -8.22 10.73
N GLU A 172 -10.83 -8.93 11.60
CA GLU A 172 -10.45 -10.24 12.14
C GLU A 172 -11.63 -11.22 11.94
N PRO A 173 -11.47 -12.30 11.16
CA PRO A 173 -10.26 -12.68 10.42
C PRO A 173 -9.93 -11.69 9.29
N ARG A 174 -8.63 -11.56 8.98
CA ARG A 174 -8.13 -10.67 7.92
C ARG A 174 -8.72 -11.06 6.56
N ARG A 175 -9.41 -10.11 5.93
CA ARG A 175 -9.98 -10.25 4.57
C ARG A 175 -9.38 -9.23 3.63
N GLU A 176 -9.03 -9.68 2.44
CA GLU A 176 -8.54 -8.83 1.37
C GLU A 176 -9.67 -7.98 0.79
N PHE A 177 -9.40 -6.69 0.60
CA PHE A 177 -10.33 -5.78 -0.06
C PHE A 177 -9.74 -5.10 -1.30
N LEU A 178 -8.41 -4.96 -1.38
CA LEU A 178 -7.71 -4.39 -2.53
C LEU A 178 -6.39 -5.13 -2.78
N THR A 179 -6.11 -5.42 -4.04
CA THR A 179 -4.83 -5.98 -4.50
C THR A 179 -4.28 -5.13 -5.64
N VAL A 180 -3.01 -4.79 -5.54
CA VAL A 180 -2.27 -4.04 -6.57
C VAL A 180 -1.07 -4.86 -6.99
N HIS A 181 -0.99 -5.18 -8.27
CA HIS A 181 0.15 -5.91 -8.84
C HIS A 181 1.27 -4.93 -9.18
N TRP A 182 2.51 -5.33 -8.96
CA TRP A 182 3.66 -4.69 -9.60
C TRP A 182 4.41 -5.72 -10.44
N TRP A 183 4.92 -5.27 -11.58
CA TRP A 183 5.77 -6.07 -12.46
C TRP A 183 7.12 -5.41 -12.60
N ARG A 184 8.19 -6.21 -12.67
CA ARG A 184 9.50 -5.77 -13.14
C ARG A 184 9.96 -6.68 -14.26
N SER A 185 10.20 -6.10 -15.43
CA SER A 185 10.86 -6.71 -16.60
C SER A 185 12.24 -6.11 -16.78
#